data_AF-A0A2V6TV15-F1
#
_entry.id   AF-A0A2V6TV15-F1
#
_cell.length_a   1.000
_cell.length_b   1.000
_cell.length_c   1.000
_cell.angle_alpha   90.00
_cell.angle_beta   90.00
_cell.angle_gamma   90.00
#
_symmetry.space_group_name_H-M   'P 1'
#
loop_
_entity.id
_entity.type
_entity.pdbx_description
1 polymer ?
#
loop_
_entity_poly.entity_id
_entity_poly.type
_entity_poly.pdbx_seq_one_letter_code
_entity_poly.pdbx_strand_id
1 'polypeptide(L)'
;MPSPVDGSIWGSVGVFGGTAAVVRVVPGPNPPATALAEIYNVPKPYFGIRGADIDRQGVVWASMGSGHIGSFDRRKCKGPLNGPKATGDHCPEGWTFYQYPGPGFKGIGENSAESSYYTWVDQHNTFGLGADVPMSTGNLNDGLIALKDGKMIVLRVPYPLGFYAKGFDGRIDDPNAGWKGRGLWTASGDRAPWLMEGGKGKKPIVVHFQLRPDPLAH
;
A
#
# COMPACT_ATOMS: atom_id res chain seq x y z
N MET A 1 -9.02 -4.54 -6.32
CA MET A 1 -9.58 -3.85 -5.14
C MET A 1 -10.97 -3.37 -5.49
N PRO A 2 -12.06 -3.98 -4.98
CA PRO A 2 -13.40 -3.46 -5.18
C PRO A 2 -13.57 -2.15 -4.39
N SER A 3 -14.07 -1.12 -5.05
CA SER A 3 -14.35 0.18 -4.45
C SER A 3 -15.61 0.08 -3.59
N PRO A 4 -15.53 0.44 -2.29
CA PRO A 4 -16.70 0.45 -1.41
C PRO A 4 -17.67 1.61 -1.73
N VAL A 5 -17.27 2.57 -2.57
CA VAL A 5 -18.06 3.77 -2.89
C VAL A 5 -19.04 3.52 -4.04
N ASP A 6 -18.61 2.78 -5.06
CA ASP A 6 -19.33 2.68 -6.33
C ASP A 6 -19.28 1.29 -6.99
N GLY A 7 -18.69 0.30 -6.33
CA GLY A 7 -18.55 -1.07 -6.85
C GLY A 7 -17.59 -1.21 -8.04
N SER A 8 -16.88 -0.14 -8.43
CA SER A 8 -15.85 -0.24 -9.46
C SER A 8 -14.65 -1.06 -8.96
N ILE A 9 -13.92 -1.70 -9.86
CA ILE A 9 -12.76 -2.52 -9.52
C ILE A 9 -11.50 -1.76 -9.89
N TRP A 10 -10.61 -1.59 -8.93
CA TRP A 10 -9.32 -0.93 -9.14
C TRP A 10 -8.17 -1.93 -9.13
N GLY A 11 -7.11 -1.61 -9.87
CA GLY A 11 -5.86 -2.37 -9.92
C GLY A 11 -4.67 -1.48 -10.24
N SER A 12 -3.48 -1.84 -9.75
CA SER A 12 -2.23 -1.29 -10.27
C SER A 12 -1.79 -2.06 -11.52
N VAL A 13 -1.23 -1.36 -12.50
CA VAL A 13 -0.71 -1.94 -13.75
C VAL A 13 0.64 -1.33 -14.10
N GLY A 14 1.40 -1.99 -14.98
CA GLY A 14 2.75 -1.56 -15.34
C GLY A 14 3.82 -1.90 -14.28
N VAL A 15 3.53 -2.87 -13.40
CA VAL A 15 4.33 -3.19 -12.19
C VAL A 15 5.76 -3.68 -12.48
N PHE A 16 5.96 -4.41 -13.58
CA PHE A 16 7.25 -4.98 -13.97
C PHE A 16 7.73 -4.51 -15.36
N GLY A 17 6.92 -3.72 -16.06
CA GLY A 17 7.17 -3.25 -17.42
C GLY A 17 5.99 -2.43 -17.92
N GLY A 18 6.26 -1.44 -18.77
CA GLY A 18 5.26 -0.47 -19.23
C GLY A 18 5.14 0.76 -18.34
N THR A 19 4.14 1.60 -18.60
CA THR A 19 3.86 2.80 -17.82
C THR A 19 3.12 2.43 -16.54
N ALA A 20 3.69 2.80 -15.39
CA ALA A 20 3.06 2.60 -14.09
C ALA A 20 1.75 3.40 -14.01
N ALA A 21 0.66 2.75 -13.62
CA ALA A 21 -0.67 3.37 -13.57
C ALA A 21 -1.60 2.65 -12.59
N VAL A 22 -2.71 3.31 -12.26
CA VAL A 22 -3.90 2.64 -11.72
C VAL A 22 -4.95 2.51 -12.82
N VAL A 23 -5.66 1.40 -12.84
CA VAL A 23 -6.79 1.13 -13.73
C VAL A 23 -8.04 0.97 -12.89
N ARG A 24 -9.11 1.63 -13.32
CA ARG A 24 -10.46 1.47 -12.82
C ARG A 24 -11.29 0.73 -13.86
N VAL A 25 -12.00 -0.30 -13.45
CA VAL A 25 -12.94 -1.05 -14.29
C VAL A 25 -14.33 -0.91 -13.71
N VAL A 26 -15.27 -0.43 -14.51
CA VAL A 26 -16.70 -0.47 -14.22
C VAL A 26 -17.30 -1.63 -15.02
N PRO A 27 -17.71 -2.74 -14.38
CA PRO A 27 -18.21 -3.90 -15.12
C PRO A 27 -19.47 -3.57 -15.95
N GLY A 28 -20.35 -2.73 -15.44
CA GLY A 28 -21.65 -2.48 -16.07
C GLY A 28 -22.59 -3.70 -15.99
N PRO A 29 -23.77 -3.64 -16.64
CA PRO A 29 -24.79 -4.69 -16.54
C PRO A 29 -24.45 -5.97 -17.33
N ASN A 30 -23.58 -5.90 -18.34
CA ASN A 30 -23.09 -7.04 -19.12
C ASN A 30 -21.57 -6.95 -19.31
N PRO A 31 -20.77 -7.34 -18.30
CA PRO A 31 -19.33 -7.07 -18.26
C PRO A 31 -18.52 -7.44 -19.51
N PRO A 32 -18.79 -8.56 -20.19
CA PRO A 32 -18.09 -8.89 -21.45
C PRO A 32 -18.24 -7.86 -22.58
N ALA A 33 -19.31 -7.05 -22.58
CA ALA A 33 -19.63 -6.12 -23.66
C ALA A 33 -19.66 -4.65 -23.23
N THR A 34 -19.94 -4.36 -21.95
CA THR A 34 -20.19 -3.00 -21.46
C THR A 34 -19.14 -2.50 -20.47
N ALA A 35 -18.12 -3.30 -20.13
CA ALA A 35 -17.13 -2.88 -19.17
C ALA A 35 -16.35 -1.66 -19.68
N LEU A 36 -16.27 -0.63 -18.84
CA LEU A 36 -15.47 0.56 -19.11
C LEU A 36 -14.20 0.49 -18.27
N ALA A 37 -13.06 0.64 -18.92
CA ALA A 37 -11.78 0.79 -18.25
C ALA A 37 -11.29 2.23 -18.37
N GLU A 38 -10.83 2.79 -17.26
CA GLU A 38 -10.14 4.07 -17.18
C GLU A 38 -8.71 3.79 -16.67
N ILE A 39 -7.72 4.47 -17.22
CA ILE A 39 -6.32 4.36 -16.80
C ILE A 39 -5.82 5.73 -16.37
N TYR A 40 -5.00 5.75 -15.32
CA TYR A 40 -4.38 6.94 -14.77
C TYR A 40 -2.91 6.68 -14.51
N ASN A 41 -2.06 7.25 -15.36
CA ASN A 41 -0.62 7.06 -15.29
C ASN A 41 -0.04 7.80 -14.09
N VAL A 42 0.98 7.21 -13.48
CA VAL A 42 1.79 7.86 -12.45
C VAL A 42 2.58 8.99 -13.10
N PRO A 43 2.41 10.25 -12.66
CA PRO A 43 3.12 11.38 -13.24
C PRO A 43 4.60 11.39 -12.82
N LYS A 44 5.45 11.88 -13.72
CA LYS A 44 6.84 12.24 -13.37
C LYS A 44 6.86 13.33 -12.28
N PRO A 45 7.90 13.38 -11.42
CA PRO A 45 9.11 12.55 -11.42
C PRO A 45 8.92 11.18 -10.76
N TYR A 46 7.72 10.86 -10.26
CA TYR A 46 7.45 9.57 -9.64
C TYR A 46 7.38 8.46 -10.68
N PHE A 47 7.74 7.24 -10.26
CA PHE A 47 7.83 6.10 -11.16
C PHE A 47 7.67 4.79 -10.41
N GLY A 48 7.29 3.75 -11.16
CA GLY A 48 7.06 2.41 -10.63
C GLY A 48 5.84 2.35 -9.73
N ILE A 49 5.11 1.25 -9.80
CA ILE A 49 3.98 0.97 -8.93
C ILE A 49 4.01 -0.51 -8.58
N ARG A 50 3.66 -0.86 -7.34
CA ARG A 50 3.59 -2.24 -6.87
C ARG A 50 2.18 -2.58 -6.46
N GLY A 51 1.99 -3.20 -5.29
CA GLY A 51 0.68 -3.46 -4.74
C GLY A 51 -0.04 -2.15 -4.38
N ALA A 52 -1.36 -2.20 -4.51
CA ALA A 52 -2.24 -1.11 -4.17
C ALA A 52 -3.43 -1.66 -3.37
N ASP A 53 -4.03 -0.77 -2.58
CA ASP A 53 -5.33 -0.98 -1.94
C ASP A 53 -6.18 0.31 -2.05
N ILE A 54 -7.46 0.25 -1.68
CA ILE A 54 -8.39 1.39 -1.76
C ILE A 54 -8.97 1.70 -0.39
N ASP A 55 -9.14 2.98 -0.06
CA ASP A 55 -9.79 3.39 1.18
C ASP A 55 -11.32 3.46 1.05
N ARG A 56 -12.01 3.72 2.17
CA ARG A 56 -13.48 3.82 2.20
C ARG A 56 -14.02 5.03 1.45
N GLN A 57 -13.17 5.98 1.09
CA GLN A 57 -13.51 7.17 0.33
C GLN A 57 -13.26 7.00 -1.18
N GLY A 58 -12.76 5.83 -1.60
CA GLY A 58 -12.48 5.51 -2.99
C GLY A 58 -11.15 6.08 -3.50
N VAL A 59 -10.24 6.47 -2.59
CA VAL A 59 -8.88 6.87 -2.95
C VAL A 59 -8.01 5.62 -3.00
N VAL A 60 -7.28 5.45 -4.11
CA VAL A 60 -6.38 4.32 -4.31
C VAL A 60 -5.01 4.68 -3.74
N TRP A 61 -4.44 3.78 -2.94
CA TRP A 61 -3.12 3.93 -2.33
C TRP A 61 -2.18 2.87 -2.86
N ALA A 62 -0.95 3.24 -3.22
CA ALA A 62 -0.01 2.31 -3.84
C ALA A 62 1.45 2.55 -3.42
N SER A 63 2.21 1.46 -3.39
CA SER A 63 3.66 1.48 -3.17
C SER A 63 4.38 1.86 -4.45
N MET A 64 5.19 2.93 -4.41
CA MET A 64 5.88 3.48 -5.57
C MET A 64 7.35 3.07 -5.63
N GLY A 65 7.86 2.86 -6.84
CA GLY A 65 9.29 2.58 -7.08
C GLY A 65 10.21 3.77 -6.76
N SER A 66 9.67 4.98 -6.79
CA SER A 66 10.34 6.21 -6.38
C SER A 66 10.49 6.36 -4.86
N GLY A 67 10.16 5.35 -4.05
CA GLY A 67 10.30 5.41 -2.59
C GLY A 67 9.22 6.25 -1.89
N HIS A 68 8.00 6.21 -2.42
CA HIS A 68 6.84 6.92 -1.87
C HIS A 68 5.66 5.95 -1.69
N ILE A 69 4.72 6.31 -0.81
CA ILE A 69 3.34 5.87 -0.97
C ILE A 69 2.60 6.93 -1.78
N GLY A 70 1.93 6.52 -2.85
CA GLY A 70 1.12 7.38 -3.70
C GLY A 70 -0.36 7.20 -3.41
N SER A 71 -1.12 8.29 -3.38
CA SER A 71 -2.58 8.27 -3.36
C SER A 71 -3.12 8.80 -4.69
N PHE A 72 -4.17 8.19 -5.22
CA PHE A 72 -4.91 8.65 -6.39
C PHE A 72 -6.38 8.87 -6.05
N ASP A 73 -6.84 10.12 -6.15
CA ASP A 73 -8.22 10.54 -5.94
C ASP A 73 -8.84 11.00 -7.25
N ARG A 74 -9.66 10.13 -7.85
CA ARG A 74 -10.37 10.39 -9.11
C ARG A 74 -11.25 11.63 -9.07
N ARG A 75 -11.75 12.04 -7.90
CA ARG A 75 -12.64 13.21 -7.75
C ARG A 75 -11.92 14.53 -8.02
N LYS A 76 -10.58 14.53 -7.96
CA LYS A 76 -9.76 15.71 -8.26
C LYS A 76 -9.52 15.92 -9.75
N CYS A 77 -9.82 14.93 -10.59
CA CYS A 77 -9.64 15.02 -12.03
C CYS A 77 -10.52 16.12 -12.65
N LYS A 78 -9.88 17.03 -13.38
CA LYS A 78 -10.49 18.15 -14.09
C LYS A 78 -10.70 17.85 -15.57
N GLY A 79 -9.89 16.95 -16.13
CA GLY A 79 -9.97 16.50 -17.51
C GLY A 79 -11.13 15.53 -17.78
N PRO A 80 -11.42 15.25 -19.06
CA PRO A 80 -12.41 14.25 -19.43
C PRO A 80 -11.96 12.85 -18.97
N LEU A 81 -12.86 12.12 -18.32
CA LEU A 81 -12.58 10.80 -17.75
C LEU A 81 -12.84 9.65 -18.72
N ASN A 82 -13.35 9.95 -19.92
CA ASN A 82 -13.58 8.99 -20.99
C ASN A 82 -13.36 9.64 -22.36
N GLY A 83 -13.33 8.79 -23.40
CA GLY A 83 -13.18 9.23 -24.79
C GLY A 83 -11.72 9.52 -25.21
N PRO A 84 -11.50 10.06 -26.41
CA PRO A 84 -10.18 10.16 -27.03
C PRO A 84 -9.13 11.00 -26.28
N LYS A 85 -9.58 11.84 -25.33
CA LYS A 85 -8.71 12.69 -24.50
C LYS A 85 -8.33 12.06 -23.16
N ALA A 86 -8.94 10.93 -22.77
CA ALA A 86 -8.64 10.22 -21.53
C ALA A 86 -7.48 9.24 -21.73
N THR A 87 -6.26 9.76 -21.94
CA THR A 87 -5.10 8.99 -22.42
C THR A 87 -4.27 8.30 -21.33
N GLY A 88 -4.68 8.37 -20.07
CA GLY A 88 -3.83 8.03 -18.91
C GLY A 88 -3.19 9.23 -18.22
N ASP A 89 -2.66 10.18 -18.99
CA ASP A 89 -1.93 11.35 -18.44
C ASP A 89 -2.85 12.56 -18.15
N HIS A 90 -4.16 12.38 -18.32
CA HIS A 90 -5.16 13.45 -18.29
C HIS A 90 -5.61 13.88 -16.88
N CYS A 91 -5.11 13.23 -15.83
CA CYS A 91 -5.42 13.57 -14.44
C CYS A 91 -4.18 13.48 -13.51
N PRO A 92 -3.13 14.28 -13.75
CA PRO A 92 -2.00 14.35 -12.83
C PRO A 92 -2.40 14.90 -11.45
N GLU A 93 -3.40 15.78 -11.38
CA GLU A 93 -3.91 16.39 -10.15
C GLU A 93 -4.63 15.42 -9.21
N GLY A 94 -4.98 14.23 -9.70
CA GLY A 94 -5.50 13.14 -8.87
C GLY A 94 -4.45 12.56 -7.94
N TRP A 95 -3.16 12.69 -8.28
CA TRP A 95 -2.07 12.06 -7.55
C TRP A 95 -1.53 12.93 -6.40
N THR A 96 -1.12 12.29 -5.33
CA THR A 96 -0.34 12.88 -4.22
C THR A 96 0.64 11.84 -3.71
N PHE A 97 1.84 12.25 -3.28
CA PHE A 97 2.92 11.33 -2.92
C PHE A 97 3.53 11.70 -1.58
N TYR A 98 3.84 10.69 -0.76
CA TYR A 98 4.45 10.86 0.56
C TYR A 98 5.70 9.98 0.64
N GLN A 99 6.87 10.60 0.86
CA GLN A 99 8.14 9.91 0.86
C GLN A 99 8.25 8.96 2.06
N TYR A 100 8.70 7.73 1.84
CA TYR A 100 9.02 6.82 2.94
C TYR A 100 10.26 7.30 3.72
N PRO A 101 10.42 6.88 5.00
CA PRO A 101 11.63 7.13 5.76
C PRO A 101 12.86 6.48 5.10
N GLY A 102 14.03 7.03 5.40
CA GLY A 102 15.32 6.49 4.96
C GLY A 102 15.96 7.25 3.80
N PRO A 103 17.22 6.89 3.47
CA PRO A 103 17.98 7.56 2.43
C PRO A 103 17.48 7.22 1.03
N GLY A 104 17.69 8.11 0.08
CA GLY A 104 17.42 7.93 -1.35
C GLY A 104 18.67 7.65 -2.19
N PHE A 105 18.50 7.61 -3.51
CA PHE A 105 19.59 7.47 -4.47
C PHE A 105 19.95 8.85 -5.05
N LYS A 106 21.23 9.09 -5.28
CA LYS A 106 21.69 10.36 -5.88
C LYS A 106 21.18 10.48 -7.33
N GLY A 107 20.83 11.70 -7.73
CA GLY A 107 20.59 12.06 -9.14
C GLY A 107 19.16 11.86 -9.66
N ILE A 108 18.20 11.44 -8.83
CA ILE A 108 16.79 11.23 -9.24
C ILE A 108 15.78 12.07 -8.45
N GLY A 109 16.26 13.12 -7.77
CA GLY A 109 15.42 14.01 -6.94
C GLY A 109 15.18 13.47 -5.54
N GLU A 110 14.14 13.97 -4.87
CA GLU A 110 13.70 13.48 -3.57
C GLU A 110 13.10 12.07 -3.70
N ASN A 111 13.68 11.12 -2.97
CA ASN A 111 13.27 9.73 -3.00
C ASN A 111 13.70 8.99 -1.73
N SER A 112 13.15 7.81 -1.52
CA SER A 112 13.66 6.82 -0.58
C SER A 112 14.10 5.55 -1.33
N ALA A 113 15.10 4.86 -0.80
CA ALA A 113 15.52 3.54 -1.27
C ALA A 113 14.60 2.43 -0.75
N GLU A 114 13.59 2.76 0.07
CA GLU A 114 12.63 1.80 0.61
C GLU A 114 12.08 0.85 -0.47
N SER A 115 12.09 -0.45 -0.17
CA SER A 115 11.64 -1.52 -1.07
C SER A 115 10.22 -1.97 -0.71
N SER A 116 9.30 -1.01 -0.69
CA SER A 116 7.89 -1.30 -0.46
C SER A 116 7.30 -2.18 -1.58
N TYR A 117 6.43 -3.12 -1.21
CA TYR A 117 5.89 -4.14 -2.12
C TYR A 117 4.37 -4.12 -2.17
N TYR A 118 3.67 -4.25 -1.04
CA TYR A 118 2.22 -4.21 -0.99
C TYR A 118 1.76 -3.05 -0.12
N THR A 119 0.71 -2.37 -0.57
CA THR A 119 -0.02 -1.35 0.18
C THR A 119 -1.39 -1.89 0.48
N TRP A 120 -1.83 -1.71 1.73
CA TRP A 120 -3.11 -2.10 2.29
C TRP A 120 -3.67 -0.92 3.09
N VAL A 121 -4.99 -0.73 3.10
CA VAL A 121 -5.63 0.33 3.89
C VAL A 121 -6.40 -0.26 5.06
N ASP A 122 -6.10 0.20 6.28
CA ASP A 122 -6.87 -0.17 7.47
C ASP A 122 -8.23 0.56 7.51
N GLN A 123 -9.16 0.13 6.68
CA GLN A 123 -10.50 0.72 6.55
C GLN A 123 -11.30 0.71 7.87
N HIS A 124 -10.98 -0.20 8.79
CA HIS A 124 -11.82 -0.52 9.95
C HIS A 124 -11.11 -0.37 11.29
N ASN A 125 -9.96 0.30 11.34
CA ASN A 125 -9.19 0.49 12.56
C ASN A 125 -8.87 -0.85 13.26
N THR A 126 -8.51 -1.84 12.48
CA THR A 126 -8.12 -3.17 12.93
C THR A 126 -6.77 -3.13 13.66
N PHE A 127 -5.87 -2.20 13.33
CA PHE A 127 -4.59 -2.08 14.03
C PHE A 127 -4.65 -1.19 15.27
N GLY A 128 -5.47 -0.12 15.24
CA GLY A 128 -5.60 0.84 16.35
C GLY A 128 -5.11 2.26 16.05
N LEU A 129 -4.61 2.55 14.83
CA LEU A 129 -4.18 3.90 14.42
C LEU A 129 -5.32 4.80 13.91
N GLY A 130 -6.55 4.28 13.85
CA GLY A 130 -7.71 4.92 13.25
C GLY A 130 -8.19 4.18 11.99
N ALA A 131 -9.35 4.58 11.49
CA ALA A 131 -9.87 4.07 10.22
C ALA A 131 -9.20 4.79 9.03
N ASP A 132 -9.19 4.11 7.88
CA ASP A 132 -8.65 4.58 6.60
C ASP A 132 -7.17 5.00 6.69
N VAL A 133 -6.38 4.23 7.42
CA VAL A 133 -4.93 4.43 7.51
C VAL A 133 -4.23 3.61 6.42
N PRO A 134 -3.65 4.24 5.38
CA PRO A 134 -2.88 3.52 4.38
C PRO A 134 -1.54 3.07 4.97
N MET A 135 -1.17 1.82 4.68
CA MET A 135 0.02 1.17 5.19
C MET A 135 0.71 0.41 4.07
N SER A 136 2.03 0.31 4.13
CA SER A 136 2.82 -0.47 3.18
C SER A 136 3.76 -1.42 3.90
N THR A 137 4.13 -2.51 3.24
CA THR A 137 5.32 -3.27 3.64
C THR A 137 6.55 -2.37 3.55
N GLY A 138 7.39 -2.31 4.58
CA GLY A 138 8.63 -1.53 4.65
C GLY A 138 9.83 -2.45 4.77
N ASN A 139 10.22 -3.08 3.66
CA ASN A 139 11.21 -4.15 3.62
C ASN A 139 12.64 -3.69 3.95
N LEU A 140 13.01 -2.45 3.64
CA LEU A 140 14.32 -1.91 4.06
C LEU A 140 14.25 -1.18 5.42
N ASN A 141 13.07 -1.20 6.05
CA ASN A 141 12.86 -0.78 7.42
C ASN A 141 12.51 -1.97 8.34
N ASP A 142 12.64 -3.21 7.85
CA ASP A 142 12.35 -4.46 8.55
C ASP A 142 10.93 -4.54 9.14
N GLY A 143 9.91 -4.13 8.40
CA GLY A 143 8.58 -4.04 8.99
C GLY A 143 7.45 -3.59 8.08
N LEU A 144 6.50 -2.87 8.68
CA LEU A 144 5.39 -2.19 8.02
C LEU A 144 5.53 -0.67 8.27
N ILE A 145 4.96 0.14 7.39
CA ILE A 145 4.98 1.60 7.51
C ILE A 145 3.56 2.13 7.33
N ALA A 146 3.02 2.79 8.35
CA ALA A 146 1.73 3.47 8.26
C ALA A 146 1.91 4.95 7.92
N LEU A 147 1.06 5.50 7.07
CA LEU A 147 0.94 6.94 6.87
C LEU A 147 -0.27 7.45 7.65
N LYS A 148 -0.01 8.16 8.74
CA LYS A 148 -1.04 8.76 9.60
C LYS A 148 -0.81 10.25 9.73
N ASP A 149 -1.81 11.05 9.36
CA ASP A 149 -1.80 12.52 9.48
C ASP A 149 -0.54 13.15 8.85
N GLY A 150 -0.15 12.65 7.68
CA GLY A 150 1.04 13.10 6.94
C GLY A 150 2.38 12.59 7.48
N LYS A 151 2.38 11.75 8.52
CA LYS A 151 3.59 11.20 9.15
C LYS A 151 3.72 9.70 8.88
N MET A 152 4.96 9.29 8.59
CA MET A 152 5.32 7.89 8.46
C MET A 152 5.62 7.29 9.84
N ILE A 153 4.92 6.22 10.19
CA ILE A 153 5.12 5.46 11.43
C ILE A 153 5.70 4.10 11.04
N VAL A 154 6.94 3.85 11.47
CA VAL A 154 7.63 2.57 11.19
C VAL A 154 7.30 1.56 12.28
N LEU A 155 6.70 0.45 11.89
CA LEU A 155 6.41 -0.71 12.73
C LEU A 155 7.46 -1.78 12.44
N ARG A 156 8.57 -1.73 13.17
CA ARG A 156 9.75 -2.56 12.92
C ARG A 156 9.70 -3.88 13.69
N VAL A 157 10.07 -4.97 13.03
CA VAL A 157 10.48 -6.22 13.67
C VAL A 157 11.94 -6.04 14.15
N PRO A 158 12.23 -6.24 15.43
CA PRO A 158 13.56 -5.98 15.97
C PRO A 158 14.60 -6.99 15.47
N TYR A 159 15.84 -6.51 15.33
CA TYR A 159 17.04 -7.35 15.16
C TYR A 159 17.07 -8.45 16.26
N PRO A 160 17.49 -9.69 15.93
CA PRO A 160 18.17 -10.11 14.70
C PRO A 160 17.27 -10.67 13.60
N LEU A 161 15.94 -10.54 13.76
CA LEU A 161 14.99 -11.06 12.80
C LEU A 161 14.90 -10.08 11.62
N GLY A 162 15.73 -10.29 10.59
CA GLY A 162 15.53 -9.65 9.29
C GLY A 162 14.11 -9.93 8.80
N PHE A 163 13.44 -8.92 8.23
CA PHE A 163 12.02 -9.04 7.93
C PHE A 163 11.64 -8.47 6.56
N TYR A 164 11.17 -9.36 5.69
CA TYR A 164 10.81 -9.03 4.31
C TYR A 164 9.37 -9.44 4.02
N ALA A 165 8.44 -8.49 4.10
CA ALA A 165 7.02 -8.71 3.89
C ALA A 165 6.60 -8.55 2.43
N LYS A 166 5.62 -9.37 2.02
CA LYS A 166 4.96 -9.28 0.71
C LYS A 166 3.49 -8.88 0.79
N GLY A 167 2.86 -9.08 1.93
CA GLY A 167 1.45 -8.78 2.16
C GLY A 167 1.17 -8.86 3.65
N PHE A 168 0.08 -8.24 4.05
CA PHE A 168 -0.39 -8.19 5.42
C PHE A 168 -1.84 -7.74 5.43
N ASP A 169 -2.56 -8.13 6.46
CA ASP A 169 -3.93 -7.72 6.69
C ASP A 169 -4.17 -7.56 8.19
N GLY A 170 -5.16 -6.75 8.52
CA GLY A 170 -5.66 -6.59 9.87
C GLY A 170 -6.80 -7.53 10.19
N ARG A 171 -6.91 -7.91 11.46
CA ARG A 171 -8.01 -8.75 11.97
C ARG A 171 -8.41 -8.29 13.37
N ILE A 172 -9.71 -8.35 13.63
CA ILE A 172 -10.28 -8.16 14.97
C ILE A 172 -10.74 -9.55 15.43
N ASP A 173 -9.99 -10.13 16.34
CA ASP A 173 -10.26 -11.42 16.97
C ASP A 173 -11.34 -11.33 18.05
N ASP A 174 -11.31 -10.25 18.84
CA ASP A 174 -12.33 -9.94 19.84
C ASP A 174 -12.54 -8.42 19.91
N PRO A 175 -13.71 -7.90 19.49
CA PRO A 175 -13.99 -6.48 19.54
C PRO A 175 -14.03 -5.92 20.98
N ASN A 176 -14.24 -6.76 21.99
CA ASN A 176 -14.34 -6.38 23.40
C ASN A 176 -13.00 -6.47 24.16
N ALA A 177 -11.97 -7.10 23.59
CA ALA A 177 -10.66 -7.25 24.24
C ALA A 177 -9.71 -6.05 24.02
N GLY A 178 -10.22 -4.92 23.54
CA GLY A 178 -9.45 -3.69 23.33
C GLY A 178 -8.33 -3.87 22.29
N TRP A 179 -7.10 -3.48 22.65
CA TRP A 179 -5.93 -3.61 21.79
C TRP A 179 -5.44 -5.06 21.64
N LYS A 180 -5.78 -5.94 22.58
CA LYS A 180 -5.34 -7.34 22.57
C LYS A 180 -6.11 -8.19 21.56
N GLY A 181 -7.38 -7.85 21.33
CA GLY A 181 -8.26 -8.57 20.41
C GLY A 181 -8.13 -8.12 18.97
N ARG A 182 -7.08 -7.37 18.62
CA ARG A 182 -6.86 -6.86 17.26
C ARG A 182 -5.38 -6.75 16.95
N GLY A 183 -5.04 -6.65 15.66
CA GLY A 183 -3.67 -6.49 15.22
C GLY A 183 -3.50 -6.57 13.71
N LEU A 184 -2.24 -6.63 13.28
CA LEU A 184 -1.86 -6.93 11.90
C LEU A 184 -1.11 -8.26 11.87
N TRP A 185 -1.38 -9.06 10.85
CA TRP A 185 -0.67 -10.31 10.59
C TRP A 185 0.05 -10.21 9.28
N THR A 186 1.32 -10.59 9.30
CA THR A 186 2.15 -10.61 8.09
C THR A 186 3.13 -11.75 8.15
N ALA A 187 3.32 -12.41 7.01
CA ALA A 187 4.36 -13.41 6.86
C ALA A 187 5.65 -12.75 6.35
N SER A 188 6.79 -13.21 6.85
CA SER A 188 8.04 -13.01 6.13
C SER A 188 7.96 -13.80 4.81
N GLY A 189 7.90 -13.06 3.70
CA GLY A 189 7.82 -13.58 2.34
C GLY A 189 9.19 -13.75 1.68
N ASP A 190 10.25 -13.93 2.49
CA ASP A 190 11.59 -14.23 1.98
C ASP A 190 11.58 -15.58 1.24
N ARG A 191 12.22 -15.61 0.07
CA ARG A 191 12.38 -16.81 -0.77
C ARG A 191 13.54 -17.69 -0.32
N ALA A 192 14.45 -17.15 0.48
CA ALA A 192 15.64 -17.83 0.97
C ALA A 192 15.80 -17.63 2.49
N PRO A 193 14.85 -18.10 3.32
CA PRO A 193 14.88 -17.87 4.77
C PRO A 193 16.12 -18.43 5.47
N TRP A 194 16.85 -19.35 4.83
CA TRP A 194 18.14 -19.87 5.32
C TRP A 194 19.32 -18.89 5.18
N LEU A 195 19.14 -17.75 4.50
CA LEU A 195 20.11 -16.66 4.43
C LEU A 195 19.90 -15.60 5.52
N MET A 196 18.83 -15.71 6.30
CA MET A 196 18.59 -14.85 7.47
C MET A 196 19.28 -15.42 8.73
N GLU A 197 19.18 -14.66 9.83
CA GLU A 197 19.71 -15.06 11.13
C GLU A 197 19.27 -16.48 11.53
N GLY A 198 20.25 -17.29 11.96
CA GLY A 198 20.08 -18.67 12.38
C GLY A 198 20.06 -19.71 11.25
N GLY A 199 20.21 -19.31 9.99
CA GLY A 199 20.79 -20.15 8.92
C GLY A 199 19.96 -21.35 8.44
N LYS A 200 20.66 -22.42 8.05
CA LYS A 200 20.07 -23.62 7.42
C LYS A 200 18.94 -24.21 8.28
N GLY A 201 17.79 -24.45 7.68
CA GLY A 201 16.61 -25.04 8.34
C GLY A 201 15.60 -24.02 8.86
N LYS A 202 15.88 -22.71 8.76
CA LYS A 202 14.89 -21.67 9.03
C LYS A 202 13.71 -21.74 8.06
N LYS A 203 12.53 -21.47 8.59
CA LYS A 203 11.25 -21.40 7.86
C LYS A 203 10.74 -19.96 7.87
N PRO A 204 9.84 -19.59 6.94
CA PRO A 204 9.09 -18.34 7.04
C PRO A 204 8.40 -18.20 8.40
N ILE A 205 8.41 -17.00 8.95
CA ILE A 205 7.71 -16.64 10.19
C ILE A 205 6.45 -15.86 9.89
N VAL A 206 5.46 -15.95 10.78
CA VAL A 206 4.32 -15.03 10.82
C VAL A 206 4.51 -14.12 12.02
N VAL A 207 4.38 -12.82 11.81
CA VAL A 207 4.50 -11.79 12.85
C VAL A 207 3.12 -11.18 13.09
N HIS A 208 2.79 -11.03 14.37
CA HIS A 208 1.59 -10.35 14.85
C HIS A 208 2.00 -9.00 15.45
N PHE A 209 1.57 -7.90 14.83
CA PHE A 209 1.77 -6.56 15.35
C PHE A 209 0.56 -6.12 16.16
N GLN A 210 0.80 -5.62 17.36
CA GLN A 210 -0.23 -5.04 18.22
C GLN A 210 0.20 -3.66 18.69
N LEU A 211 -0.74 -2.71 18.66
CA LEU A 211 -0.53 -1.36 19.15
C LEU A 211 -1.13 -1.23 20.55
N ARG A 212 -0.27 -1.10 21.55
CA ARG A 212 -0.71 -0.79 22.91
C ARG A 212 -1.17 0.66 23.01
N PRO A 213 -2.20 0.97 23.84
CA PRO A 213 -2.62 2.34 24.09
C PRO A 213 -1.56 3.14 24.86
N ASP A 214 -0.77 2.46 25.69
CA ASP A 214 0.32 3.04 26.45
C ASP A 214 1.40 1.98 26.78
N PRO A 215 2.61 2.39 27.22
CA PRO A 215 3.70 1.45 27.50
C PRO A 215 3.45 0.46 28.65
N LEU A 216 2.51 0.73 29.56
CA LEU A 216 2.21 -0.06 30.76
C LEU A 216 1.02 -1.01 30.58
N ALA A 217 0.33 -0.95 29.43
CA ALA A 217 -0.75 -1.87 29.11
C ALA A 217 -0.27 -3.33 29.04
N HIS A 218 -0.97 -4.23 29.73
CA HIS A 218 -0.66 -5.66 29.87
C HIS A 218 -1.87 -6.53 29.56
#